data_AF-A0A921JQL6-F1
#
_entry.id   AF-A0A921JQL6-F1
#
_cell.length_a   1.000
_cell.length_b   1.000
_cell.length_c   1.000
_cell.angle_alpha   90.00
_cell.angle_beta   90.00
_cell.angle_gamma   90.00
#
_symmetry.space_group_name_H-M   'P 1'
#
loop_
_entity.id
_entity.type
_entity.pdbx_description
1 polymer ?
#
loop_
_entity_poly.entity_id
_entity_poly.type
_entity_poly.pdbx_seq_one_letter_code
_entity_poly.pdbx_strand_id
1 'polypeptide(L)'
;MTNQHFQDIGVVDERQLALLMKDWRRGRADRSIWQAISDGYVMVFSIVLIGAMLISSIIRAQQVVAVCDTDSCLAARGLLPWAAVAGILAFTLILSRMFGPVVASAAEGFWLMDGPTDRRRLLVRRMVAAIVVALVVGALFGALIAALTGSPLPGIGIWALAGGFGSAGLVAFAASEQGLDRRWIVKTVQILIGAVAIGTMVALVAGAAGWIDLGAAASLSVELAYIVAGVGLLLMVGAGILAYLRLRGIRRQRLTSGGSLLSGLQGAAFALEFALIRDILVEAKSKERGHVNP
;
A
#
# COMPACT_ATOMS: atom_id res chain seq x y z
N MET A 1 44.34 32.34 11.45
CA MET A 1 43.31 31.49 12.08
C MET A 1 42.45 30.91 10.97
N THR A 2 42.72 29.64 10.70
CA THR A 2 42.15 28.75 9.70
C THR A 2 40.78 28.23 10.14
N ASN A 3 39.76 28.30 9.28
CA ASN A 3 38.70 27.30 9.09
C ASN A 3 37.61 27.86 8.16
N GLN A 4 37.94 28.06 6.88
CA GLN A 4 36.92 28.01 5.84
C GLN A 4 36.78 26.54 5.46
N HIS A 5 35.67 25.94 5.90
CA HIS A 5 35.22 24.65 5.43
C HIS A 5 35.03 24.77 3.93
N PHE A 6 35.99 24.32 3.13
CA PHE A 6 35.75 24.05 1.72
C PHE A 6 34.68 22.95 1.69
N GLN A 7 33.42 23.34 1.50
CA GLN A 7 32.39 22.39 1.12
C GLN A 7 32.85 21.77 -0.20
N ASP A 8 32.85 20.44 -0.25
CA ASP A 8 33.30 19.63 -1.38
C ASP A 8 32.79 20.20 -2.71
N ILE A 9 33.71 20.76 -3.50
CA ILE A 9 33.44 21.36 -4.81
C ILE A 9 33.00 20.21 -5.73
N GLY A 10 31.72 20.17 -6.10
CA GLY A 10 31.14 19.11 -6.94
C GLY A 10 29.97 18.33 -6.32
N VAL A 11 29.61 18.58 -5.06
CA VAL A 11 28.39 18.01 -4.46
C VAL A 11 27.20 18.88 -4.83
N VAL A 12 26.26 18.33 -5.61
CA VAL A 12 25.07 19.05 -6.06
C VAL A 12 24.04 19.12 -4.93
N ASP A 13 23.59 20.33 -4.58
CA ASP A 13 22.52 20.52 -3.58
C ASP A 13 21.18 19.97 -4.10
N GLU A 14 20.61 19.00 -3.39
CA GLU A 14 19.36 18.33 -3.78
C GLU A 14 18.17 19.29 -3.78
N ARG A 15 18.18 20.31 -2.91
CA ARG A 15 17.11 21.32 -2.88
C ARG A 15 17.12 22.17 -4.13
N GLN A 16 18.30 22.58 -4.60
CA GLN A 16 18.44 23.36 -5.83
C GLN A 16 18.03 22.55 -7.06
N LEU A 17 18.42 21.27 -7.15
CA LEU A 17 17.96 20.36 -8.19
C LEU A 17 16.44 20.19 -8.19
N ALA A 18 15.82 20.03 -7.02
CA ALA A 18 14.37 19.90 -6.90
C ALA A 18 13.64 21.17 -7.35
N LEU A 19 14.19 22.35 -7.05
CA LEU A 19 13.67 23.63 -7.51
C LEU A 19 13.81 23.79 -9.03
N LEU A 20 14.97 23.48 -9.59
CA LEU A 20 15.20 23.51 -11.04
C LEU A 20 14.25 22.56 -11.79
N MET A 21 14.04 21.34 -11.29
CA MET A 21 13.06 20.41 -11.86
C MET A 21 11.63 20.96 -11.77
N LYS A 22 11.29 21.62 -10.66
CA LYS A 22 9.96 22.22 -10.47
C LYS A 22 9.74 23.38 -11.46
N ASP A 23 10.75 24.21 -11.68
CA ASP A 23 10.70 25.33 -12.62
C ASP A 23 10.61 24.83 -14.06
N TRP A 24 11.38 23.80 -14.43
CA TRP A 24 11.27 23.15 -15.74
C TRP A 24 9.90 22.53 -15.99
N ARG A 25 9.29 21.90 -14.97
CA ARG A 25 7.92 21.36 -15.07
C ARG A 25 6.87 22.45 -15.20
N ARG A 26 7.06 23.60 -14.53
CA ARG A 26 6.16 24.76 -14.65
C ARG A 26 6.31 25.48 -15.99
N GLY A 27 7.53 25.57 -16.52
CA GLY A 27 7.80 26.21 -17.82
C GLY A 27 7.27 25.43 -19.02
N ARG A 28 7.07 24.11 -18.90
CA ARG A 28 6.42 23.24 -19.90
C ARG A 28 4.99 22.84 -19.52
N ALA A 29 4.33 23.60 -18.66
CA ALA A 29 2.95 23.34 -18.30
C ALA A 29 2.03 24.12 -19.26
N ASP A 30 1.64 23.48 -20.35
CA ASP A 30 0.81 24.08 -21.42
C ASP A 30 -0.68 24.21 -21.03
N ARG A 31 -1.06 23.71 -19.85
CA ARG A 31 -2.45 23.70 -19.39
C ARG A 31 -2.94 25.09 -19.05
N SER A 32 -4.11 25.45 -19.59
CA SER A 32 -4.78 26.69 -19.23
C SER A 32 -5.35 26.62 -17.80
N ILE A 33 -5.44 27.76 -17.12
CA ILE A 33 -6.04 27.85 -15.78
C ILE A 33 -7.48 27.30 -15.79
N TRP A 34 -8.21 27.51 -16.89
CA TRP A 34 -9.57 27.00 -17.06
C TRP A 34 -9.64 25.46 -17.11
N GLN A 35 -8.69 24.82 -17.78
CA GLN A 35 -8.58 23.36 -17.78
C GLN A 35 -8.27 22.84 -16.37
N ALA A 36 -7.38 23.51 -15.63
CA ALA A 36 -7.08 23.11 -14.25
C ALA A 36 -8.30 23.25 -13.31
N ILE A 37 -9.12 24.29 -13.47
CA ILE A 37 -10.36 24.47 -12.72
C ILE A 37 -11.39 23.40 -13.09
N SER A 38 -11.57 23.13 -14.39
CA SER A 38 -12.48 22.08 -14.87
C SER A 38 -12.10 20.70 -14.31
N ASP A 39 -10.82 20.33 -14.37
CA ASP A 39 -10.31 19.09 -13.80
C ASP A 39 -10.57 19.02 -12.29
N GLY A 40 -10.34 20.13 -11.57
CA GLY A 40 -10.61 20.23 -10.13
C GLY A 40 -12.09 20.06 -9.78
N TYR A 41 -12.98 20.69 -10.55
CA TYR A 41 -14.43 20.54 -10.39
C TYR A 41 -14.86 19.08 -10.59
N VAL A 42 -14.44 18.45 -11.69
CA VAL A 42 -14.80 17.06 -12.00
C VAL A 42 -14.29 16.12 -10.91
N MET A 43 -13.07 16.35 -10.38
CA MET A 43 -12.53 15.59 -9.27
C MET A 43 -13.39 15.70 -8.01
N VAL A 44 -13.71 16.92 -7.57
CA VAL A 44 -14.53 17.15 -6.37
C VAL A 44 -15.92 16.57 -6.53
N PHE A 45 -16.57 16.83 -7.66
CA PHE A 45 -17.90 16.31 -7.97
C PHE A 45 -17.92 14.77 -7.95
N SER A 46 -16.92 14.13 -8.56
CA SER A 46 -16.79 12.67 -8.57
C SER A 46 -16.60 12.10 -7.17
N ILE A 47 -15.76 12.74 -6.34
CA ILE A 47 -15.55 12.33 -4.94
C ILE A 47 -16.85 12.41 -4.14
N VAL A 48 -17.62 13.50 -4.28
CA VAL A 48 -18.89 13.70 -3.58
C VAL A 48 -19.91 12.66 -4.01
N LEU A 49 -20.06 12.44 -5.32
CA LEU A 49 -21.03 11.49 -5.86
C LEU A 49 -20.72 10.05 -5.43
N ILE A 50 -19.47 9.61 -5.57
CA ILE A 50 -19.03 8.28 -5.12
C ILE A 50 -19.19 8.15 -3.61
N GLY A 51 -18.82 9.18 -2.84
CA GLY A 51 -19.00 9.22 -1.40
C GLY A 51 -20.46 9.05 -0.96
N ALA A 52 -21.38 9.77 -1.61
CA ALA A 52 -22.81 9.66 -1.33
C ALA A 52 -23.37 8.27 -1.64
N MET A 53 -22.95 7.66 -2.76
CA MET A 53 -23.34 6.28 -3.12
C MET A 53 -22.83 5.26 -2.11
N LEU A 54 -21.56 5.40 -1.69
CA LEU A 54 -20.96 4.52 -0.68
C LEU A 54 -21.70 4.64 0.67
N ILE A 55 -21.94 5.85 1.15
CA ILE A 55 -22.66 6.07 2.42
C ILE A 55 -24.08 5.51 2.35
N SER A 56 -24.80 5.76 1.26
CA SER A 56 -26.15 5.23 1.06
C SER A 56 -26.18 3.70 1.04
N SER A 57 -25.19 3.07 0.41
CA SER A 57 -25.02 1.62 0.40
C SER A 57 -24.74 1.07 1.81
N ILE A 58 -23.87 1.73 2.58
CA ILE A 58 -23.57 1.35 3.96
C ILE A 58 -24.80 1.43 4.85
N ILE A 59 -25.54 2.55 4.82
CA ILE A 59 -26.75 2.73 5.63
C ILE A 59 -27.77 1.63 5.31
N ARG A 60 -27.98 1.34 4.02
CA ARG A 60 -28.90 0.30 3.58
C ARG A 60 -28.44 -1.10 4.02
N ALA A 61 -27.15 -1.41 3.91
CA ALA A 61 -26.60 -2.67 4.39
C ALA A 61 -26.77 -2.83 5.91
N GLN A 62 -26.51 -1.76 6.67
CA GLN A 62 -26.65 -1.77 8.13
C GLN A 62 -28.09 -2.00 8.59
N GLN A 63 -29.08 -1.39 7.92
CA GLN A 63 -30.49 -1.60 8.25
C GLN A 63 -30.93 -3.07 8.13
N VAL A 64 -30.34 -3.83 7.21
CA VAL A 64 -30.63 -5.25 7.01
C VAL A 64 -29.79 -6.13 7.94
N VAL A 65 -28.50 -5.84 8.03
CA VAL A 65 -27.55 -6.70 8.74
C VAL A 65 -27.62 -6.53 10.24
N ALA A 66 -27.83 -5.32 10.76
CA ALA A 66 -27.78 -5.03 12.21
C ALA A 66 -28.95 -5.64 13.01
N VAL A 67 -30.09 -5.91 12.35
CA VAL A 67 -31.31 -6.46 12.98
C VAL A 67 -31.38 -7.99 12.86
N CYS A 68 -30.41 -8.61 12.16
CA CYS A 68 -30.42 -10.04 11.94
C CYS A 68 -29.70 -10.80 13.07
N ASP A 69 -30.45 -11.65 13.79
CA ASP A 69 -29.97 -12.43 14.94
C ASP A 69 -29.73 -13.91 14.63
N THR A 70 -29.66 -14.30 13.36
CA THR A 70 -29.30 -15.68 13.00
C THR A 70 -27.82 -15.94 13.27
N ASP A 71 -27.47 -17.18 13.62
CA ASP A 71 -26.07 -17.59 13.86
C ASP A 71 -25.17 -17.29 12.66
N SER A 72 -25.70 -17.43 11.45
CA SER A 72 -25.03 -17.06 10.20
C SER A 72 -24.70 -15.56 10.10
N CYS A 73 -25.57 -14.69 10.62
CA CYS A 73 -25.33 -13.27 10.63
C CYS A 73 -24.28 -12.90 11.67
N LEU A 74 -24.37 -13.44 12.88
CA LEU A 74 -23.39 -13.22 13.94
C LEU A 74 -21.99 -13.71 13.51
N ALA A 75 -21.92 -14.87 12.86
CA ALA A 75 -20.69 -15.40 12.27
C ALA A 75 -20.11 -14.46 11.20
N ALA A 76 -20.95 -13.94 10.30
CA ALA A 76 -20.53 -13.00 9.27
C ALA A 76 -20.00 -11.67 9.86
N ARG A 77 -20.62 -11.14 10.93
CA ARG A 77 -20.13 -9.92 11.60
C ARG A 77 -18.74 -10.11 12.23
N GLY A 78 -18.47 -11.29 12.77
CA GLY A 78 -17.18 -11.62 13.38
C GLY A 78 -16.07 -11.89 12.36
N LEU A 79 -16.32 -12.75 11.36
CA LEU A 79 -15.27 -13.29 10.49
C LEU A 79 -15.04 -12.52 9.18
N LEU A 80 -16.05 -11.82 8.65
CA LEU A 80 -15.91 -11.14 7.36
C LEU A 80 -14.88 -9.98 7.42
N PRO A 81 -14.81 -9.17 8.50
CA PRO A 81 -13.74 -8.20 8.68
C PRO A 81 -12.34 -8.84 8.75
N TRP A 82 -12.21 -10.04 9.35
CA TRP A 82 -10.96 -10.80 9.37
C TRP A 82 -10.51 -11.19 7.95
N ALA A 83 -11.41 -11.79 7.17
CA ALA A 83 -11.10 -12.19 5.80
C ALA A 83 -10.72 -10.99 4.93
N ALA A 84 -11.42 -9.86 5.11
CA ALA A 84 -11.11 -8.62 4.41
C ALA A 84 -9.76 -8.03 4.81
N VAL A 85 -9.46 -7.94 6.11
CA VAL A 85 -8.16 -7.43 6.56
C VAL A 85 -7.03 -8.36 6.12
N ALA A 86 -7.16 -9.67 6.28
CA ALA A 86 -6.15 -10.60 5.78
C ALA A 86 -5.95 -10.47 4.25
N GLY A 87 -7.04 -10.28 3.50
CA GLY A 87 -7.02 -10.00 2.07
C GLY A 87 -6.27 -8.73 1.71
N ILE A 88 -6.55 -7.58 2.36
CA ILE A 88 -5.87 -6.31 2.07
C ILE A 88 -4.39 -6.38 2.45
N LEU A 89 -4.04 -7.07 3.54
CA LEU A 89 -2.65 -7.28 3.95
C LEU A 89 -1.88 -8.13 2.94
N ALA A 90 -2.47 -9.23 2.47
CA ALA A 90 -1.89 -10.06 1.40
C ALA A 90 -1.71 -9.25 0.11
N PHE A 91 -2.73 -8.49 -0.28
CA PHE A 91 -2.68 -7.64 -1.47
C PHE A 91 -1.60 -6.54 -1.36
N THR A 92 -1.45 -5.94 -0.18
CA THR A 92 -0.42 -4.95 0.12
C THR A 92 0.99 -5.53 -0.13
N LEU A 93 1.24 -6.76 0.30
CA LEU A 93 2.52 -7.44 0.04
C LEU A 93 2.71 -7.84 -1.41
N ILE A 94 1.65 -8.26 -2.11
CA ILE A 94 1.69 -8.55 -3.55
C ILE A 94 2.16 -7.30 -4.31
N LEU A 95 1.51 -6.16 -4.08
CA LEU A 95 1.87 -4.87 -4.68
C LEU A 95 3.30 -4.47 -4.33
N SER A 96 3.66 -4.53 -3.03
CA SER A 96 4.99 -4.17 -2.55
C SER A 96 6.08 -5.03 -3.17
N ARG A 97 5.80 -6.31 -3.46
CA ARG A 97 6.76 -7.21 -4.11
C ARG A 97 6.86 -6.97 -5.62
N MET A 98 5.74 -6.65 -6.28
CA MET A 98 5.71 -6.40 -7.72
C MET A 98 6.44 -5.12 -8.09
N PHE A 99 6.19 -4.04 -7.37
CA PHE A 99 6.75 -2.72 -7.69
C PHE A 99 7.99 -2.38 -6.87
N GLY A 100 8.10 -2.91 -5.65
CA GLY A 100 8.94 -2.32 -4.62
C GLY A 100 8.20 -1.13 -3.97
N PRO A 101 8.15 -1.04 -2.63
CA PRO A 101 7.46 0.06 -1.96
C PRO A 101 8.14 1.42 -2.18
N VAL A 102 9.45 1.43 -2.45
CA VAL A 102 10.20 2.63 -2.83
C VAL A 102 10.58 2.54 -4.30
N VAL A 103 9.92 3.33 -5.15
CA VAL A 103 10.18 3.39 -6.60
C VAL A 103 10.71 4.75 -7.03
N ALA A 104 11.54 4.73 -8.07
CA ALA A 104 11.95 5.90 -8.81
C ALA A 104 11.61 5.78 -10.29
N SER A 105 11.24 6.90 -10.92
CA SER A 105 11.02 6.91 -12.36
C SER A 105 12.33 6.64 -13.10
N ALA A 106 12.24 6.11 -14.32
CA ALA A 106 13.42 5.89 -15.17
C ALA A 106 14.21 7.18 -15.41
N ALA A 107 13.51 8.31 -15.59
CA ALA A 107 14.13 9.63 -15.77
C ALA A 107 14.94 10.08 -14.55
N GLU A 108 14.41 9.90 -13.34
CA GLU A 108 15.15 10.22 -12.10
C GLU A 108 16.30 9.24 -11.85
N GLY A 109 16.11 7.97 -12.22
CA GLY A 109 17.15 6.98 -12.20
C GLY A 109 18.33 7.35 -13.10
N PHE A 110 18.08 7.95 -14.26
CA PHE A 110 19.11 8.40 -15.20
C PHE A 110 19.81 9.69 -14.75
N TRP A 111 19.04 10.72 -14.40
CA TRP A 111 19.61 12.05 -14.15
C TRP A 111 20.04 12.29 -12.70
N LEU A 112 19.35 11.69 -11.73
CA LEU A 112 19.51 12.04 -10.32
C LEU A 112 20.31 11.00 -9.53
N MET A 113 20.18 9.71 -9.89
CA MET A 113 20.82 8.61 -9.17
C MET A 113 22.27 8.33 -9.61
N ASP A 114 22.69 8.88 -10.76
CA ASP A 114 24.08 8.80 -11.25
C ASP A 114 24.96 9.95 -10.73
N GLY A 115 24.35 10.99 -10.13
CA GLY A 115 25.09 12.09 -9.49
C GLY A 115 25.50 11.78 -8.04
N PRO A 116 26.51 12.49 -7.50
CA PRO A 116 26.95 12.36 -6.10
C PRO A 116 25.97 13.07 -5.14
N THR A 117 24.75 12.54 -5.00
CA THR A 117 23.70 13.09 -4.11
C THR A 117 23.33 12.10 -3.00
N ASP A 118 22.89 12.58 -1.83
CA ASP A 118 22.43 11.68 -0.76
C ASP A 118 21.04 11.12 -1.10
N ARG A 119 21.04 9.93 -1.73
CA ARG A 119 19.83 9.19 -2.14
C ARG A 119 18.81 9.06 -1.01
N ARG A 120 19.24 9.02 0.25
CA ARG A 120 18.36 8.88 1.41
C ARG A 120 17.33 10.01 1.47
N ARG A 121 17.75 11.27 1.30
CA ARG A 121 16.86 12.44 1.44
C ARG A 121 15.76 12.45 0.38
N LEU A 122 16.08 11.99 -0.82
CA LEU A 122 15.12 11.87 -1.91
C LEU A 122 14.13 10.71 -1.70
N LEU A 123 14.63 9.56 -1.28
CA LEU A 123 13.84 8.33 -1.16
C LEU A 123 12.97 8.30 0.10
N VAL A 124 13.36 9.01 1.18
CA VAL A 124 12.57 9.11 2.42
C VAL A 124 11.15 9.58 2.14
N ARG A 125 10.99 10.67 1.37
CA ARG A 125 9.67 11.23 1.11
C ARG A 125 8.75 10.23 0.40
N ARG A 126 9.31 9.39 -0.47
CA ARG A 126 8.57 8.36 -1.22
C ARG A 126 8.21 7.18 -0.34
N MET A 127 9.15 6.75 0.49
CA MET A 127 8.92 5.72 1.49
C MET A 127 7.79 6.14 2.44
N VAL A 128 7.86 7.36 2.98
CA VAL A 128 6.81 7.91 3.85
C VAL A 128 5.48 8.02 3.10
N ALA A 129 5.49 8.51 1.86
CA ALA A 129 4.26 8.57 1.04
C ALA A 129 3.64 7.17 0.84
N ALA A 130 4.44 6.16 0.53
CA ALA A 130 3.96 4.78 0.36
C ALA A 130 3.37 4.22 1.67
N ILE A 131 4.03 4.44 2.81
CA ILE A 131 3.54 4.02 4.13
C ILE A 131 2.23 4.74 4.47
N VAL A 132 2.13 6.05 4.24
CA VAL A 132 0.92 6.85 4.51
C VAL A 132 -0.23 6.42 3.61
N VAL A 133 0.02 6.18 2.32
CA VAL A 133 -1.01 5.69 1.40
C VAL A 133 -1.52 4.32 1.86
N ALA A 134 -0.62 3.40 2.23
CA ALA A 134 -1.00 2.09 2.75
C ALA A 134 -1.79 2.18 4.07
N LEU A 135 -1.40 3.08 4.97
CA LEU A 135 -2.14 3.37 6.21
C LEU A 135 -3.57 3.82 5.90
N VAL A 136 -3.74 4.81 5.02
CA VAL A 136 -5.05 5.38 4.70
C VAL A 136 -5.92 4.36 3.97
N VAL A 137 -5.40 3.72 2.93
CA VAL A 137 -6.16 2.74 2.14
C VAL A 137 -6.54 1.52 2.99
N GLY A 138 -5.60 1.00 3.78
CA GLY A 138 -5.86 -0.11 4.70
C GLY A 138 -6.90 0.25 5.77
N ALA A 139 -6.82 1.45 6.34
CA ALA A 139 -7.76 1.91 7.35
C ALA A 139 -9.17 2.12 6.79
N LEU A 140 -9.27 2.76 5.62
CA LEU A 140 -10.55 2.96 4.93
C LEU A 140 -11.19 1.62 4.57
N PHE A 141 -10.40 0.66 4.08
CA PHE A 141 -10.91 -0.66 3.73
C PHE A 141 -11.40 -1.44 4.96
N GLY A 142 -10.62 -1.45 6.05
CA GLY A 142 -11.03 -2.07 7.31
C GLY A 142 -12.29 -1.43 7.91
N ALA A 143 -12.36 -0.10 7.93
CA ALA A 143 -13.54 0.64 8.39
C ALA A 143 -14.76 0.35 7.53
N LEU A 144 -14.61 0.36 6.20
CA LEU A 144 -15.69 0.12 5.25
C LEU A 144 -16.31 -1.25 5.46
N ILE A 145 -15.50 -2.30 5.54
CA ILE A 145 -16.01 -3.67 5.72
C ILE A 145 -16.68 -3.83 7.08
N ALA A 146 -16.08 -3.31 8.15
CA ALA A 146 -16.70 -3.35 9.48
C ALA A 146 -18.04 -2.59 9.52
N ALA A 147 -18.13 -1.46 8.81
CA ALA A 147 -19.39 -0.72 8.69
C ALA A 147 -20.44 -1.51 7.90
N LEU A 148 -20.06 -2.14 6.79
CA LEU A 148 -20.94 -2.97 5.96
C LEU A 148 -21.45 -4.21 6.68
N THR A 149 -20.67 -4.74 7.63
CA THR A 149 -21.09 -5.88 8.45
C THR A 149 -21.92 -5.48 9.67
N GLY A 150 -22.28 -4.21 9.82
CA GLY A 150 -23.10 -3.74 10.94
C GLY A 150 -22.36 -3.70 12.29
N SER A 151 -21.04 -3.59 12.27
CA SER A 151 -20.24 -3.48 13.50
C SER A 151 -20.55 -2.17 14.24
N PRO A 152 -20.51 -2.16 15.59
CA PRO A 152 -20.66 -0.92 16.35
C PRO A 152 -19.48 0.03 16.09
N LEU A 153 -19.67 1.33 16.35
CA LEU A 153 -18.65 2.37 16.13
C LEU A 153 -17.24 2.03 16.66
N PRO A 154 -17.08 1.49 17.89
CA PRO A 154 -15.76 1.06 18.37
C PRO A 154 -15.16 -0.05 17.53
N GLY A 155 -15.97 -1.02 17.09
CA GLY A 155 -15.53 -2.10 16.20
C GLY A 155 -15.03 -1.58 14.86
N ILE A 156 -15.73 -0.61 14.27
CA ILE A 156 -15.28 0.06 13.03
C ILE A 156 -13.90 0.70 13.23
N GLY A 157 -13.70 1.40 14.35
CA GLY A 157 -12.41 2.00 14.69
C GLY A 157 -11.28 0.98 14.79
N ILE A 158 -11.51 -0.15 15.47
CA ILE A 158 -10.50 -1.21 15.66
C ILE A 158 -10.11 -1.83 14.32
N TRP A 159 -11.09 -2.12 13.46
CA TRP A 159 -10.84 -2.66 12.14
C TRP A 159 -10.13 -1.67 11.21
N ALA A 160 -10.39 -0.37 11.35
CA ALA A 160 -9.64 0.68 10.69
C ALA A 160 -8.17 0.70 11.14
N LEU A 161 -7.92 0.59 12.45
CA LEU A 161 -6.56 0.53 12.99
C LEU A 161 -5.81 -0.73 12.54
N ALA A 162 -6.47 -1.89 12.56
CA ALA A 162 -5.89 -3.16 12.14
C ALA A 162 -5.52 -3.14 10.64
N GLY A 163 -6.45 -2.71 9.78
CA GLY A 163 -6.19 -2.58 8.34
C GLY A 163 -5.12 -1.55 8.03
N GLY A 164 -5.19 -0.37 8.66
CA GLY A 164 -4.25 0.73 8.42
C GLY A 164 -2.84 0.38 8.89
N PHE A 165 -2.66 0.10 10.19
CA PHE A 165 -1.34 -0.19 10.73
C PHE A 165 -0.76 -1.49 10.20
N GLY A 166 -1.60 -2.50 9.96
CA GLY A 166 -1.16 -3.73 9.31
C GLY A 166 -0.60 -3.46 7.91
N SER A 167 -1.32 -2.76 7.04
CA SER A 167 -0.86 -2.44 5.68
C SER A 167 0.37 -1.54 5.70
N ALA A 168 0.38 -0.49 6.52
CA ALA A 168 1.52 0.40 6.67
C ALA A 168 2.76 -0.32 7.20
N GLY A 169 2.58 -1.22 8.18
CA GLY A 169 3.64 -2.05 8.74
C GLY A 169 4.23 -3.02 7.72
N LEU A 170 3.40 -3.66 6.89
CA LEU A 170 3.85 -4.55 5.83
C LEU A 170 4.58 -3.81 4.70
N VAL A 171 4.14 -2.59 4.34
CA VAL A 171 4.88 -1.74 3.39
C VAL A 171 6.24 -1.33 3.95
N ALA A 172 6.30 -0.93 5.24
CA ALA A 172 7.55 -0.60 5.91
C ALA A 172 8.50 -1.81 5.97
N PHE A 173 7.96 -3.00 6.27
CA PHE A 173 8.69 -4.27 6.25
C PHE A 173 9.21 -4.63 4.86
N ALA A 174 8.37 -4.52 3.83
CA ALA A 174 8.82 -4.75 2.46
C ALA A 174 9.91 -3.75 2.05
N ALA A 175 9.84 -2.51 2.53
CA ALA A 175 10.85 -1.47 2.27
C ALA A 175 12.19 -1.78 2.96
N SER A 176 12.17 -2.31 4.19
CA SER A 176 13.40 -2.70 4.90
C SER A 176 14.11 -3.88 4.24
N GLU A 177 13.36 -4.77 3.61
CA GLU A 177 13.90 -5.93 2.88
C GLU A 177 14.30 -5.57 1.43
N GLN A 178 13.74 -4.51 0.85
CA GLN A 178 14.13 -4.00 -0.47
C GLN A 178 15.62 -3.62 -0.54
N GLY A 179 16.19 -3.09 0.55
CA GLY A 179 17.62 -2.74 0.61
C GLY A 179 18.57 -3.93 0.68
N LEU A 180 18.09 -5.12 1.06
CA LEU A 180 18.90 -6.34 1.17
C LEU A 180 18.63 -7.36 0.05
N ASP A 181 17.72 -7.06 -0.87
CA ASP A 181 17.27 -7.98 -1.92
C ASP A 181 16.75 -9.34 -1.42
N ARG A 182 16.31 -9.42 -0.17
CA ARG A 182 15.82 -10.64 0.49
C ARG A 182 14.35 -10.93 0.15
N ARG A 183 14.10 -11.27 -1.12
CA ARG A 183 12.74 -11.52 -1.64
C ARG A 183 12.04 -12.72 -0.99
N TRP A 184 12.80 -13.72 -0.54
CA TRP A 184 12.23 -14.94 0.03
C TRP A 184 11.47 -14.67 1.33
N ILE A 185 11.96 -13.73 2.18
CA ILE A 185 11.32 -13.40 3.46
C ILE A 185 9.94 -12.77 3.21
N VAL A 186 9.88 -11.76 2.34
CA VAL A 186 8.62 -11.12 1.94
C VAL A 186 7.65 -12.12 1.33
N LYS A 187 8.16 -13.05 0.50
CA LYS A 187 7.35 -14.13 -0.09
C LYS A 187 6.81 -15.09 0.98
N THR A 188 7.60 -15.47 1.98
CA THR A 188 7.16 -16.34 3.08
C THR A 188 6.07 -15.65 3.88
N VAL A 189 6.25 -14.39 4.28
CA VAL A 189 5.23 -13.62 5.00
C VAL A 189 3.96 -13.48 4.15
N GLN A 190 4.08 -13.22 2.85
CA GLN A 190 2.94 -13.18 1.94
C GLN A 190 2.17 -14.51 1.89
N ILE A 191 2.87 -15.65 1.83
CA ILE A 191 2.24 -16.97 1.84
C ILE A 191 1.53 -17.22 3.16
N LEU A 192 2.15 -16.88 4.30
CA LEU A 192 1.55 -17.05 5.62
C LEU A 192 0.27 -16.21 5.76
N ILE A 193 0.31 -14.93 5.40
CA ILE A 193 -0.87 -14.05 5.44
C ILE A 193 -1.93 -14.52 4.46
N GLY A 194 -1.53 -14.95 3.25
CA GLY A 194 -2.45 -15.53 2.26
C GLY A 194 -3.13 -16.81 2.76
N ALA A 195 -2.40 -17.68 3.46
CA ALA A 195 -2.94 -18.88 4.08
C ALA A 195 -3.93 -18.54 5.20
N VAL A 196 -3.63 -17.52 6.02
CA VAL A 196 -4.58 -17.01 7.03
C VAL A 196 -5.83 -16.45 6.35
N ALA A 197 -5.70 -15.66 5.29
CA ALA A 197 -6.84 -15.11 4.56
C ALA A 197 -7.75 -16.23 4.00
N ILE A 198 -7.16 -17.22 3.33
CA ILE A 198 -7.88 -18.38 2.82
C ILE A 198 -8.52 -19.17 3.96
N GLY A 199 -7.79 -19.42 5.04
CA GLY A 199 -8.28 -20.13 6.23
C GLY A 199 -9.49 -19.43 6.86
N THR A 200 -9.46 -18.10 6.99
CA THR A 200 -10.60 -17.32 7.51
C THR A 200 -11.82 -17.39 6.59
N MET A 201 -11.61 -17.39 5.27
CA MET A 201 -12.71 -17.55 4.31
C MET A 201 -13.32 -18.96 4.36
N VAL A 202 -12.48 -20.00 4.46
CA VAL A 202 -12.94 -21.38 4.65
C VAL A 202 -13.72 -21.53 5.95
N ALA A 203 -13.25 -20.95 7.05
CA ALA A 203 -13.96 -20.96 8.33
C ALA A 203 -15.32 -20.25 8.23
N LEU A 204 -15.38 -19.12 7.53
CA LEU A 204 -16.63 -18.39 7.28
C LEU A 204 -17.63 -19.25 6.49
N VAL A 205 -17.18 -19.92 5.43
CA VAL A 205 -18.02 -20.82 4.62
C VAL A 205 -18.48 -22.03 5.44
N ALA A 206 -17.58 -22.65 6.21
CA ALA A 206 -17.90 -23.79 7.06
C ALA A 206 -18.92 -23.44 8.15
N GLY A 207 -18.76 -22.27 8.79
CA GLY A 207 -19.74 -21.78 9.76
C GLY A 207 -21.09 -21.44 9.13
N ALA A 208 -21.10 -20.81 7.95
CA ALA A 208 -22.33 -20.55 7.21
C ALA A 208 -23.05 -21.84 6.78
N ALA A 209 -22.30 -22.91 6.51
CA ALA A 209 -22.83 -24.24 6.20
C ALA A 209 -23.28 -25.03 7.44
N GLY A 210 -23.10 -24.49 8.65
CA GLY A 210 -23.43 -25.17 9.91
C GLY A 210 -22.49 -26.33 10.27
N TRP A 211 -21.30 -26.39 9.67
CA TRP A 211 -20.34 -27.47 9.91
C TRP A 211 -19.53 -27.28 11.20
N ILE A 212 -19.37 -26.03 11.65
CA ILE A 212 -18.61 -25.66 12.86
C ILE A 212 -19.33 -24.54 13.62
N ASP A 213 -19.26 -24.58 14.96
CA ASP A 213 -19.69 -23.48 15.81
C ASP A 213 -18.57 -22.44 15.93
N LEU A 214 -18.88 -21.20 15.57
CA LEU A 214 -17.96 -20.07 15.54
C LEU A 214 -18.08 -19.14 16.75
N GLY A 215 -18.94 -19.45 17.73
CA GLY A 215 -19.21 -18.57 18.87
C GLY A 215 -17.96 -18.11 19.61
N ALA A 216 -17.01 -19.02 19.87
CA ALA A 216 -15.74 -18.70 20.50
C ALA A 216 -14.86 -17.79 19.62
N ALA A 217 -14.74 -18.09 18.32
CA ALA A 217 -13.95 -17.30 17.38
C ALA A 217 -14.50 -15.88 17.19
N ALA A 218 -15.83 -15.72 17.22
CA ALA A 218 -16.49 -14.42 17.16
C ALA A 218 -16.19 -13.57 18.41
N SER A 219 -16.16 -14.19 19.61
CA SER A 219 -15.86 -13.48 20.85
C SER A 219 -14.42 -12.94 20.94
N LEU A 220 -13.43 -13.71 20.46
CA LEU A 220 -12.01 -13.34 20.43
C LEU A 220 -11.66 -12.38 19.28
N SER A 221 -12.59 -12.15 18.35
CA SER A 221 -12.32 -11.44 17.09
C SER A 221 -11.80 -10.02 17.32
N VAL A 222 -12.33 -9.30 18.31
CA VAL A 222 -11.98 -7.91 18.61
C VAL A 222 -10.61 -7.82 19.29
N GLU A 223 -10.32 -8.72 20.24
CA GLU A 223 -9.03 -8.78 20.92
C GLU A 223 -7.90 -9.08 19.94
N LEU A 224 -8.10 -10.07 19.07
CA LEU A 224 -7.13 -10.40 18.03
C LEU A 224 -6.93 -9.22 17.05
N ALA A 225 -7.96 -8.41 16.77
CA ALA A 225 -7.83 -7.23 15.90
C ALA A 225 -6.96 -6.14 16.55
N TYR A 226 -7.04 -5.96 17.86
CA TYR A 226 -6.10 -5.10 18.60
C TYR A 226 -4.66 -5.62 18.51
N ILE A 227 -4.45 -6.93 18.59
CA ILE A 227 -3.12 -7.53 18.43
C ILE A 227 -2.58 -7.22 17.02
N VAL A 228 -3.39 -7.39 15.98
CA VAL A 228 -2.99 -7.05 14.60
C VAL A 228 -2.64 -5.57 14.47
N ALA A 229 -3.45 -4.68 15.03
CA ALA A 229 -3.18 -3.24 15.03
C ALA A 229 -1.87 -2.90 15.76
N GLY A 230 -1.65 -3.49 16.95
CA GLY A 230 -0.46 -3.28 17.77
C GLY A 230 0.81 -3.81 17.09
N VAL A 231 0.77 -5.05 16.58
CA VAL A 231 1.88 -5.64 15.81
C VAL A 231 2.15 -4.84 14.54
N GLY A 232 1.11 -4.42 13.83
CA GLY A 232 1.21 -3.56 12.64
C GLY A 232 1.90 -2.23 12.96
N LEU A 233 1.54 -1.60 14.08
CA LEU A 233 2.16 -0.35 14.54
C LEU A 233 3.64 -0.55 14.87
N LEU A 234 3.97 -1.62 15.62
CA LEU A 234 5.36 -1.97 15.95
C LEU A 234 6.18 -2.26 14.69
N LEU A 235 5.61 -2.99 13.72
CA LEU A 235 6.24 -3.24 12.44
C LEU A 235 6.43 -1.95 11.64
N MET A 236 5.43 -1.07 11.61
CA MET A 236 5.51 0.21 10.91
C MET A 236 6.65 1.08 11.44
N VAL A 237 6.77 1.19 12.76
CA VAL A 237 7.84 1.98 13.39
C VAL A 237 9.19 1.28 13.24
N GLY A 238 9.30 0.02 13.69
CA GLY A 238 10.55 -0.73 13.70
C GLY A 238 11.12 -0.98 12.30
N ALA A 239 10.30 -1.51 11.39
CA ALA A 239 10.73 -1.72 10.01
C ALA A 239 10.86 -0.41 9.23
N GLY A 240 10.08 0.63 9.57
CA GLY A 240 10.25 1.96 8.98
C GLY A 240 11.61 2.58 9.32
N ILE A 241 12.07 2.44 10.56
CA ILE A 241 13.41 2.87 10.98
C ILE A 241 14.47 2.04 10.26
N LEU A 242 14.33 0.71 10.20
CA LEU A 242 15.28 -0.14 9.48
C LEU A 242 15.34 0.20 7.98
N ALA A 243 14.19 0.44 7.35
CA ALA A 243 14.10 0.89 5.97
C ALA A 243 14.84 2.21 5.79
N TYR A 244 14.60 3.19 6.66
CA TYR A 244 15.26 4.50 6.65
C TYR A 244 16.78 4.40 6.75
N LEU A 245 17.30 3.49 7.57
CA LEU A 245 18.74 3.22 7.69
C LEU A 245 19.32 2.55 6.43
N ARG A 246 18.53 1.73 5.74
CA ARG A 246 18.95 0.95 4.56
C ARG A 246 18.72 1.65 3.22
N LEU A 247 18.02 2.80 3.18
CA LEU A 247 17.71 3.51 1.93
C LEU A 247 18.92 3.79 1.03
N ARG A 248 20.11 4.02 1.62
CA ARG A 248 21.35 4.28 0.87
C ARG A 248 21.83 3.04 0.09
N GLY A 249 21.52 1.84 0.57
CA GLY A 249 21.98 0.58 0.00
C GLY A 249 21.09 0.01 -1.12
N ILE A 250 19.97 0.67 -1.47
CA ILE A 250 19.08 0.15 -2.51
C ILE A 250 19.75 0.29 -3.89
N ARG A 251 19.85 -0.83 -4.61
CA ARG A 251 20.41 -0.86 -5.97
C ARG A 251 19.54 -0.05 -6.92
N ARG A 252 20.17 0.78 -7.76
CA ARG A 252 19.50 1.63 -8.76
C ARG A 252 18.53 0.85 -9.65
N GLN A 253 18.97 -0.31 -10.15
CA GLN A 253 18.16 -1.20 -10.99
C GLN A 253 16.80 -1.54 -10.35
N ARG A 254 16.76 -1.71 -9.02
CA ARG A 254 15.52 -2.03 -8.28
C ARG A 254 14.63 -0.84 -8.04
N LEU A 255 15.18 0.38 -7.99
CA LEU A 255 14.39 1.60 -7.88
C LEU A 255 13.69 1.92 -9.21
N THR A 256 14.39 1.74 -10.33
CA THR A 256 13.88 2.11 -11.66
C THR A 256 12.97 1.07 -12.28
N SER A 257 13.22 -0.24 -12.05
CA SER A 257 12.40 -1.31 -12.63
C SER A 257 10.94 -1.24 -12.20
N GLY A 258 10.70 -0.93 -10.92
CA GLY A 258 9.36 -0.74 -10.37
C GLY A 258 8.64 0.47 -10.95
N GLY A 259 9.36 1.58 -11.14
CA GLY A 259 8.82 2.79 -11.75
C GLY A 259 8.41 2.60 -13.22
N SER A 260 9.22 1.91 -14.02
CA SER A 260 8.87 1.58 -15.40
C SER A 260 7.69 0.61 -15.50
N LEU A 261 7.62 -0.38 -14.60
CA LEU A 261 6.50 -1.32 -14.53
C LEU A 261 5.20 -0.60 -14.21
N LEU A 262 5.21 0.30 -13.21
CA LEU A 262 4.04 1.05 -12.79
C LEU A 262 3.52 1.95 -13.91
N SER A 263 4.41 2.64 -14.62
CA SER A 263 4.02 3.49 -15.76
C SER A 263 3.40 2.68 -16.90
N GLY A 264 3.95 1.51 -17.22
CA GLY A 264 3.39 0.63 -18.26
C GLY A 264 2.02 0.06 -17.87
N LEU A 265 1.87 -0.37 -16.61
CA LEU A 265 0.61 -0.91 -16.10
C LEU A 265 -0.48 0.16 -15.98
N GLN A 266 -0.15 1.40 -15.62
CA GLN A 266 -1.12 2.50 -15.61
C GLN A 266 -1.72 2.72 -16.99
N GLY A 267 -0.89 2.79 -18.04
CA GLY A 267 -1.36 2.95 -19.42
C GLY A 267 -2.30 1.81 -19.85
N ALA A 268 -1.91 0.56 -19.59
CA ALA A 268 -2.72 -0.61 -19.91
C ALA A 268 -4.04 -0.67 -19.10
N ALA A 269 -4.01 -0.27 -17.82
CA ALA A 269 -5.19 -0.24 -16.96
C ALA A 269 -6.20 0.84 -17.39
N PHE A 270 -5.75 2.02 -17.81
CA PHE A 270 -6.63 3.06 -18.35
C PHE A 270 -7.34 2.61 -19.63
N ALA A 271 -6.68 1.79 -20.46
CA ALA A 271 -7.28 1.19 -21.65
C ALA A 271 -8.11 -0.08 -21.35
N LEU A 272 -8.14 -0.56 -20.09
CA LEU A 272 -8.74 -1.83 -19.69
C LEU A 272 -8.20 -3.03 -20.49
N GLU A 273 -6.95 -2.95 -20.97
CA GLU A 273 -6.31 -3.98 -21.78
C GLU A 273 -5.67 -5.06 -20.89
N PHE A 274 -6.49 -5.98 -20.38
CA PHE A 274 -6.02 -7.06 -19.50
C PHE A 274 -4.96 -7.96 -20.15
N ALA A 275 -5.01 -8.12 -21.48
CA ALA A 275 -4.00 -8.86 -22.23
C ALA A 275 -2.63 -8.17 -22.14
N LEU A 276 -2.59 -6.86 -22.35
CA LEU A 276 -1.37 -6.07 -22.25
C LEU A 276 -0.81 -6.05 -20.82
N ILE A 277 -1.68 -5.95 -19.81
CA ILE A 277 -1.29 -6.08 -18.40
C ILE A 277 -0.59 -7.42 -18.17
N ARG A 278 -1.16 -8.53 -18.64
CA ARG A 278 -0.58 -9.87 -18.50
C ARG A 278 0.80 -9.93 -19.15
N ASP A 279 0.93 -9.45 -20.37
CA ASP A 279 2.17 -9.55 -21.13
C ASP A 279 3.29 -8.71 -20.49
N ILE A 280 2.99 -7.50 -20.00
CA ILE A 280 3.93 -6.68 -19.20
C ILE A 280 4.40 -7.43 -17.95
N LEU A 281 3.48 -8.09 -17.23
CA LEU A 281 3.82 -8.84 -16.01
C LEU A 281 4.67 -10.08 -16.31
N VAL A 282 4.40 -10.78 -17.41
CA VAL A 282 5.18 -11.94 -17.85
C VAL A 282 6.59 -11.50 -18.27
N GLU A 283 6.72 -10.42 -19.03
CA GLU A 283 8.01 -9.86 -19.43
C GLU A 283 8.84 -9.47 -18.20
N ALA A 284 8.24 -8.77 -17.25
CA ALA A 284 8.90 -8.38 -16.01
C ALA A 284 9.41 -9.60 -15.22
N LYS A 285 8.58 -10.64 -15.09
CA LYS A 285 8.95 -11.89 -14.41
C LYS A 285 10.08 -12.64 -15.13
N SER A 286 10.09 -12.61 -16.47
CA SER A 286 11.15 -13.22 -17.27
C SER A 286 12.48 -12.47 -17.12
N LYS A 287 12.46 -11.14 -17.12
CA LYS A 287 13.66 -10.30 -16.83
C LYS A 287 14.26 -10.59 -15.46
N GLU A 288 13.43 -10.89 -14.47
CA GLU A 288 13.89 -11.28 -13.14
C GLU A 288 14.52 -12.68 -13.08
N ARG A 289 14.23 -13.58 -14.01
CA ARG A 289 14.84 -14.93 -14.06
C ARG A 289 16.10 -14.97 -14.92
N GLY A 290 16.17 -14.12 -15.94
CA GLY A 290 17.23 -14.10 -16.96
C GLY A 290 18.50 -13.35 -16.58
N HIS A 291 18.81 -13.15 -15.30
CA HIS A 291 20.07 -12.52 -14.91
C HIS A 291 21.16 -13.58 -14.66
N VAL A 292 22.30 -13.42 -15.33
CA VAL A 292 23.52 -14.17 -15.01
C VAL A 292 24.03 -13.63 -13.67
N ASN A 293 24.12 -14.49 -12.65
CA ASN A 293 24.86 -14.13 -11.45
C ASN A 293 26.34 -14.02 -11.84
N PRO A 294 26.97 -12.84 -11.70
CA PRO A 294 28.40 -12.70 -11.94
C PRO A 294 29.21 -13.53 -10.95
#